data_AF-A0AAV5TEN5-F1
#
_entry.id   AF-A0AAV5TEN5-F1
#
_cell.length_a   1.000
_cell.length_b   1.000
_cell.length_c   1.000
_cell.angle_alpha   90.00
_cell.angle_beta   90.00
_cell.angle_gamma   90.00
#
_symmetry.space_group_name_H-M   'P 1'
#
loop_
_entity.id
_entity.type
_entity.pdbx_description
1 polymer ?
#
loop_
_entity_poly.entity_id
_entity_poly.type
_entity_poly.pdbx_seq_one_letter_code
_entity_poly.pdbx_strand_id
1 'polypeptide(L)'
;SQIDLLSAVRDTTPEAIVEEAKGWNTVQLKNALATETEQLVAPIRNRYETIIKDPQRVYRILEANELKARATVSETMKVVLKAVGFR
;
A
#
# COMPACT_ATOMS: atom_id res chain seq x y z
N SER A 1 -1.63 20.70 1.67
CA SER A 1 -1.06 21.69 0.71
C SER A 1 -0.23 20.95 -0.34
N GLN A 2 0.22 21.59 -1.43
CA GLN A 2 1.11 20.94 -2.41
C GLN A 2 2.45 20.54 -1.80
N ILE A 3 2.92 21.32 -0.82
CA ILE A 3 4.13 21.05 -0.05
C ILE A 3 3.95 19.80 0.80
N ASP A 4 2.83 19.68 1.53
CA ASP A 4 2.57 18.50 2.37
C ASP A 4 2.53 17.22 1.54
N LEU A 5 1.86 17.25 0.39
CA LEU A 5 1.78 16.10 -0.51
C LEU A 5 3.16 15.74 -1.08
N LEU A 6 3.94 16.73 -1.51
CA LEU A 6 5.28 16.49 -2.03
C LEU A 6 6.21 15.92 -0.96
N SER A 7 6.09 16.42 0.28
CA SER A 7 6.84 15.91 1.43
C SER A 7 6.48 14.45 1.75
N ALA A 8 5.20 14.09 1.67
CA ALA A 8 4.74 12.72 1.91
C ALA A 8 5.20 11.75 0.81
N VAL A 9 5.14 12.16 -0.46
CA VAL A 9 5.57 11.29 -1.58
C VAL A 9 7.08 11.07 -1.56
N ARG A 10 7.86 12.07 -1.13
CA ARG A 10 9.32 12.01 -1.03
C ARG A 10 9.84 11.47 0.30
N ASP A 11 8.95 11.10 1.22
CA ASP A 11 9.29 10.68 2.59
C ASP A 11 10.24 11.67 3.29
N THR A 12 9.86 12.95 3.27
CA THR A 12 10.62 14.05 3.87
C THR A 12 9.71 15.01 4.64
N THR A 13 10.29 16.06 5.22
CA THR A 13 9.57 17.07 6.00
C THR A 13 9.04 18.21 5.11
N PRO A 14 7.90 18.83 5.43
CA PRO A 14 7.42 20.03 4.74
C PRO A 14 8.45 21.17 4.73
N GLU A 15 9.21 21.33 5.81
CA GLU A 15 10.25 22.36 5.95
C GLU A 15 11.36 22.18 4.92
N ALA A 16 11.81 20.95 4.67
CA ALA A 16 12.80 20.66 3.64
C ALA A 16 12.28 21.01 2.22
N ILE A 17 11.00 20.75 1.95
CA ILE A 17 10.37 21.12 0.68
C ILE A 17 10.23 22.63 0.55
N VAL A 18 9.89 23.35 1.62
CA VAL A 18 9.84 24.82 1.62
C VAL A 18 11.20 25.42 1.30
N GLU A 19 12.27 24.90 1.89
CA GLU A 19 13.65 25.32 1.62
C GLU A 19 14.07 25.03 0.18
N GLU A 20 13.79 23.82 -0.34
CA GLU A 20 14.08 23.44 -1.73
C GLU A 20 13.29 24.28 -2.74
N ALA A 21 12.02 24.57 -2.43
CA ALA A 21 11.12 25.33 -3.28
C ALA A 21 11.35 26.85 -3.23
N LYS A 22 12.39 27.34 -2.53
CA LYS A 22 12.76 28.75 -2.55
C LYS A 22 13.09 29.18 -3.98
N GLY A 23 12.28 30.09 -4.51
CA GLY A 23 12.41 30.58 -5.89
C GLY A 23 11.66 29.75 -6.93
N TRP A 24 10.95 28.69 -6.52
CA TRP A 24 10.04 27.99 -7.41
C TRP A 24 8.73 28.75 -7.55
N ASN A 25 8.19 28.77 -8.75
CA ASN A 25 6.81 29.18 -8.97
C ASN A 25 5.86 27.99 -8.78
N THR A 26 4.56 28.28 -8.70
CA THR A 26 3.51 27.28 -8.49
C THR A 26 3.47 26.21 -9.59
N VAL A 27 3.88 26.54 -10.82
CA VAL A 27 3.91 25.56 -11.92
C VAL A 27 5.03 24.55 -11.70
N GLN A 28 6.21 24.99 -11.28
CA GLN A 28 7.33 24.11 -10.96
C GLN A 28 6.99 23.17 -9.80
N LEU A 29 6.35 23.68 -8.74
CA LEU A 29 5.92 22.85 -7.61
C LEU A 29 4.89 21.78 -8.03
N LYS A 30 3.93 22.15 -8.89
CA LYS A 30 2.95 21.22 -9.45
C LYS A 30 3.60 20.12 -10.29
N ASN A 31 4.56 20.50 -11.13
CA ASN A 31 5.26 19.55 -11.99
C ASN A 31 6.10 18.56 -11.17
N ALA A 32 6.83 19.05 -10.16
CA ALA A 32 7.57 18.20 -9.25
C ALA A 32 6.64 17.18 -8.56
N LEU A 33 5.53 17.65 -7.99
CA LEU A 33 4.54 16.76 -7.37
C LEU A 33 3.95 15.74 -8.35
N ALA A 34 3.60 16.16 -9.56
CA ALA A 34 3.05 15.25 -10.57
C ALA A 34 4.05 14.15 -10.96
N THR A 35 5.32 14.51 -11.17
CA THR A 35 6.38 13.55 -11.52
C THR A 35 6.58 12.53 -10.40
N GLU A 36 6.72 12.97 -9.16
CA GLU A 36 6.94 12.09 -8.00
C GLU A 36 5.74 11.17 -7.75
N THR A 37 4.53 11.73 -7.85
CA THR A 37 3.29 10.95 -7.68
C THR A 37 3.15 9.89 -8.76
N GLU A 38 3.49 10.22 -10.01
CA GLU A 38 3.44 9.25 -11.11
C GLU A 38 4.45 8.13 -10.90
N GLN A 39 5.68 8.43 -10.46
CA GLN A 39 6.68 7.42 -10.14
C GLN A 39 6.22 6.49 -9.01
N LEU A 40 5.55 7.04 -7.99
CA LEU A 40 5.00 6.25 -6.89
C LEU A 40 3.83 5.36 -7.32
N VAL A 41 2.91 5.89 -8.14
CA VAL A 41 1.65 5.21 -8.50
C VAL A 41 1.82 4.24 -9.68
N ALA A 42 2.73 4.52 -10.63
CA ALA A 42 2.99 3.66 -11.80
C ALA A 42 3.18 2.17 -11.46
N PRO A 43 4.01 1.76 -10.49
CA PRO A 43 4.17 0.34 -10.16
C PRO A 43 2.89 -0.29 -9.60
N ILE A 44 2.09 0.47 -8.83
CA ILE A 44 0.80 0.01 -8.32
C ILE A 44 -0.18 -0.20 -9.47
N ARG A 45 -0.25 0.76 -10.40
CA ARG A 45 -1.09 0.68 -11.61
C ARG A 45 -0.72 -0.52 -12.47
N ASN A 46 0.57 -0.71 -12.75
CA ASN A 46 1.07 -1.83 -13.54
C ASN A 46 0.73 -3.19 -12.88
N ARG A 47 0.87 -3.26 -11.55
CA ARG A 47 0.54 -4.46 -10.78
C ARG A 47 -0.95 -4.73 -10.78
N TYR A 48 -1.77 -3.69 -10.61
CA TYR A 48 -3.21 -3.78 -10.71
C TYR A 48 -3.60 -4.34 -12.09
N GLU A 49 -3.19 -3.69 -13.18
CA GLU A 49 -3.50 -4.11 -14.55
C GLU A 49 -3.08 -5.56 -14.85
N THR A 50 -1.93 -5.99 -14.34
CA THR A 50 -1.46 -7.38 -14.46
C THR A 50 -2.39 -8.36 -13.74
N ILE A 51 -2.90 -7.99 -12.57
CA ILE A 51 -3.77 -8.84 -11.76
C ILE A 51 -5.17 -8.92 -12.37
N ILE A 52 -5.76 -7.81 -12.84
CA ILE A 52 -7.13 -7.84 -13.38
C ILE A 52 -7.23 -8.63 -14.69
N LYS A 53 -6.14 -8.66 -15.49
CA LYS A 53 -6.08 -9.42 -16.74
C LYS A 53 -6.17 -10.93 -16.54
N ASP A 54 -5.90 -11.43 -15.33
CA ASP A 54 -6.13 -12.83 -14.95
C ASP A 54 -7.05 -12.89 -13.72
N PRO A 55 -8.38 -12.86 -13.90
CA PRO A 55 -9.34 -12.96 -12.81
C PRO A 55 -9.15 -14.25 -11.97
N GLN A 56 -8.67 -15.34 -12.58
CA GLN A 56 -8.40 -16.60 -11.89
C GLN A 56 -7.19 -16.50 -10.95
N ARG A 57 -6.25 -15.59 -11.21
CA ARG A 57 -5.18 -15.28 -10.26
C ARG A 57 -5.71 -14.67 -8.96
N VAL A 58 -6.74 -13.84 -9.04
CA VAL A 58 -7.36 -13.25 -7.84
C VAL A 58 -7.99 -14.34 -6.97
N TYR A 59 -8.78 -15.24 -7.57
CA TYR A 59 -9.38 -16.37 -6.85
C TYR A 59 -8.32 -17.28 -6.21
N ARG A 60 -7.23 -17.61 -6.93
CA ARG A 60 -6.11 -18.39 -6.37
C ARG A 60 -5.44 -17.72 -5.18
N ILE A 61 -5.27 -16.39 -5.22
CA ILE A 61 -4.72 -15.62 -4.08
C ILE A 61 -5.67 -15.68 -2.89
N LEU A 62 -6.98 -15.53 -3.13
CA LEU A 62 -8.00 -15.58 -2.07
C LEU A 62 -8.08 -16.97 -1.42
N GLU A 63 -8.12 -18.04 -2.22
CA GLU A 63 -8.12 -19.43 -1.73
C GLU A 63 -6.87 -19.75 -0.90
N ALA A 64 -5.69 -19.34 -1.37
CA ALA A 64 -4.45 -19.56 -0.64
C ALA A 64 -4.42 -18.82 0.71
N ASN A 65 -5.01 -17.61 0.77
CA ASN A 65 -5.11 -16.85 2.01
C ASN A 65 -6.18 -17.42 2.95
N GLU A 66 -7.30 -17.93 2.41
CA GLU A 66 -8.33 -18.60 3.18
C GLU A 66 -7.78 -19.86 3.86
N LEU A 67 -7.01 -20.68 3.15
CA LEU A 67 -6.35 -21.86 3.72
C LEU A 67 -5.42 -21.50 4.88
N LYS A 68 -4.63 -20.43 4.72
CA LYS A 68 -3.76 -19.91 5.80
C LYS A 68 -4.57 -19.41 6.99
N ALA A 69 -5.65 -18.66 6.76
CA ALA A 69 -6.52 -18.16 7.81
C ALA A 69 -7.19 -19.30 8.58
N ARG A 70 -7.72 -20.31 7.87
CA ARG A 70 -8.33 -21.51 8.47
C ARG A 70 -7.33 -22.31 9.30
N ALA A 71 -6.08 -22.44 8.85
CA ALA A 71 -5.04 -23.10 9.62
C ALA A 71 -4.79 -22.39 10.97
N THR A 72 -4.65 -21.05 10.97
CA THR A 72 -4.44 -20.26 12.19
C THR A 72 -5.64 -20.31 13.15
N VAL A 73 -6.87 -20.23 12.61
CA VAL A 73 -8.09 -20.34 13.41
C VAL A 73 -8.24 -21.75 14.01
N SER A 74 -7.91 -22.80 13.24
CA SER A 74 -7.94 -24.19 13.69
C SER A 74 -6.94 -24.43 14.83
N GLU A 75 -5.72 -23.90 14.74
CA GLU A 75 -4.72 -23.95 15.82
C GLU A 75 -5.25 -23.28 17.09
N THR A 76 -5.81 -22.08 16.95
CA THR A 76 -6.32 -21.29 18.07
C THR A 76 -7.53 -21.97 18.73
N MET A 77 -8.45 -22.54 17.95
CA MET A 77 -9.61 -23.27 18.49
C MET A 77 -9.23 -24.58 19.15
N LYS A 78 -8.18 -25.28 18.70
CA LYS A 78 -7.66 -26.44 19.44
C LYS A 78 -7.16 -26.04 20.84
N VAL A 79 -6.49 -24.88 20.96
CA VAL A 79 -6.05 -24.35 22.26
C VAL A 79 -7.23 -24.00 23.15
N VAL A 80 -8.23 -23.30 22.61
CA VAL A 80 -9.44 -22.92 23.37
C VAL A 80 -10.25 -24.15 23.78
N LEU A 81 -10.52 -25.09 22.88
CA LEU A 81 -11.26 -26.32 23.19
C LEU A 81 -10.56 -27.14 24.28
N LYS A 82 -9.23 -27.26 24.20
CA LYS A 82 -8.43 -27.91 25.25
C LYS A 82 -8.50 -27.17 26.59
N ALA A 83 -8.50 -25.83 26.58
CA ALA A 83 -8.62 -25.02 27.79
C ALA A 83 -10.02 -25.09 28.43
N VAL A 84 -11.06 -25.29 27.63
CA VAL A 84 -12.46 -25.44 28.09
C VAL A 84 -12.81 -26.90 28.42
N GLY A 85 -11.88 -27.85 28.23
CA GLY A 85 -12.03 -29.25 28.63
C GLY A 85 -12.67 -30.16 27.58
N PHE A 86 -12.84 -29.69 26.34
CA PHE A 86 -13.24 -30.52 25.21
C PHE A 86 -12.01 -31.17 24.58
N ARG A 87 -12.13 -32.46 24.24
CA ARG A 87 -11.10 -33.26 23.57
C ARG A 87 -11.31 -33.29 22.07
#